data_AF-A0A0Q1B4W0-F1
#
_entry.id   AF-A0A0Q1B4W0-F1
#
_cell.length_a   1.000
_cell.length_b   1.000
_cell.length_c   1.000
_cell.angle_alpha   90.00
_cell.angle_beta   90.00
_cell.angle_gamma   90.00
#
_symmetry.space_group_name_H-M   'P 1'
#
loop_
_entity.id
_entity.type
_entity.pdbx_description
1 polymer ?
#
loop_
_entity_poly.entity_id
_entity_poly.type
_entity_poly.pdbx_seq_one_letter_code
_entity_poly.pdbx_strand_id
1 'polypeptide(L)'
;MKDIWNWIQIIVTALGGFMGWFLGGLDGFLYALIILVVADYITGIMCAIVDKELSSEIGYRGIFKKVLIFILVGVGHMIDTHLIGDGSVLRTAVIFFYCSNKGISMLENASRLGLPIPEKLKNVLAQLHNKGGNES
;
A
#
# COMPACT_ATOMS: atom_id res chain seq x y z
N MET A 1 13.38 16.27 -29.61
CA MET A 1 12.25 16.40 -28.65
C MET A 1 11.20 15.33 -28.85
N LYS A 2 10.67 15.13 -30.08
CA LYS A 2 9.69 14.06 -30.37
C LYS A 2 10.22 12.65 -30.08
N ASP A 3 11.49 12.38 -30.37
CA ASP A 3 12.08 11.06 -30.10
C ASP A 3 12.18 10.75 -28.60
N ILE A 4 12.58 11.74 -27.79
CA ILE A 4 12.65 11.61 -26.31
C ILE A 4 11.26 11.32 -25.75
N TRP A 5 10.24 12.03 -26.23
CA TRP A 5 8.85 11.81 -25.81
C TRP A 5 8.36 10.40 -26.17
N ASN A 6 8.65 9.93 -27.39
CA ASN A 6 8.29 8.59 -27.82
C ASN A 6 8.95 7.52 -26.95
N TRP A 7 10.23 7.67 -26.62
CA TRP A 7 10.93 6.74 -25.72
C TRP A 7 10.31 6.70 -24.32
N ILE A 8 9.93 7.85 -23.76
CA ILE A 8 9.22 7.91 -22.47
C ILE A 8 7.89 7.16 -22.57
N GLN A 9 7.10 7.39 -23.62
CA GLN A 9 5.82 6.69 -23.81
C GLN A 9 5.99 5.18 -23.93
N ILE A 10 7.00 4.72 -24.66
CA ILE A 10 7.31 3.29 -24.81
C ILE A 10 7.64 2.69 -23.44
N ILE A 11 8.51 3.33 -22.66
CA ILE A 11 8.90 2.84 -21.34
C ILE A 11 7.69 2.80 -20.39
N VAL A 12 6.90 3.86 -20.34
CA VAL A 12 5.70 3.92 -19.48
C VAL A 12 4.68 2.86 -19.88
N THR A 13 4.47 2.67 -21.18
CA THR A 13 3.52 1.67 -21.70
C THR A 13 4.00 0.26 -21.41
N ALA A 14 5.29 -0.04 -21.62
CA ALA A 14 5.87 -1.34 -21.34
C ALA A 14 5.82 -1.66 -19.84
N LEU A 15 6.18 -0.70 -18.98
CA LEU A 15 6.08 -0.86 -17.53
C LEU A 15 4.63 -1.03 -17.07
N GLY A 16 3.70 -0.21 -17.59
CA GLY A 16 2.29 -0.32 -17.27
C GLY A 16 1.68 -1.67 -17.69
N GLY A 17 2.02 -2.13 -18.89
CA GLY A 17 1.62 -3.45 -19.39
C GLY A 17 2.19 -4.59 -18.54
N PHE A 18 3.48 -4.52 -18.20
CA PHE A 18 4.13 -5.48 -17.31
C PHE A 18 3.48 -5.49 -15.92
N MET A 19 3.23 -4.32 -15.33
CA MET A 19 2.58 -4.22 -14.01
C MET A 19 1.16 -4.75 -14.04
N GLY A 20 0.39 -4.45 -15.09
CA GLY A 20 -0.97 -4.98 -15.26
C GLY A 20 -0.98 -6.51 -15.35
N TRP A 21 -0.05 -7.08 -16.11
CA TRP A 21 0.12 -8.53 -16.20
C TRP A 21 0.57 -9.14 -14.87
N PHE A 22 1.61 -8.59 -14.24
CA PHE A 22 2.20 -9.12 -13.00
C PHE A 22 1.23 -9.05 -11.81
N LEU A 23 0.43 -7.99 -11.71
CA LEU A 23 -0.54 -7.83 -10.63
C LEU A 23 -1.86 -8.57 -10.86
N GLY A 24 -2.05 -9.19 -12.03
CA GLY A 24 -3.27 -9.93 -12.37
C GLY A 24 -4.46 -9.05 -12.71
N GLY A 25 -4.21 -7.88 -13.31
CA GLY A 25 -5.24 -6.92 -13.71
C GLY A 25 -5.65 -5.95 -12.61
N LEU A 26 -6.30 -4.86 -13.02
CA LEU A 26 -6.81 -3.79 -12.17
C LEU A 26 -8.31 -3.99 -11.86
N ASP A 27 -8.61 -4.90 -10.94
CA ASP A 27 -9.97 -5.07 -10.43
C ASP A 27 -10.28 -4.17 -9.22
N GLY A 28 -11.52 -4.22 -8.74
CA GLY A 28 -11.97 -3.38 -7.62
C GLY A 28 -11.17 -3.56 -6.33
N PHE A 29 -10.63 -4.76 -6.06
CA PHE A 29 -9.82 -5.01 -4.87
C PHE A 29 -8.46 -4.33 -4.98
N LEU A 30 -7.80 -4.46 -6.14
CA LEU A 30 -6.52 -3.79 -6.37
C LEU A 30 -6.69 -2.26 -6.41
N TYR A 31 -7.77 -1.75 -7.00
CA TYR A 31 -8.10 -0.32 -6.96
C TYR A 31 -8.26 0.19 -5.53
N ALA A 32 -8.98 -0.54 -4.67
CA ALA A 32 -9.15 -0.18 -3.27
C ALA A 32 -7.80 -0.11 -2.55
N LEU A 33 -6.92 -1.09 -2.77
CA LEU A 33 -5.58 -1.10 -2.18
C LEU A 33 -4.74 0.09 -2.63
N ILE A 34 -4.75 0.42 -3.93
CA ILE A 34 -4.01 1.57 -4.47
C ILE A 34 -4.47 2.87 -3.81
N ILE A 35 -5.78 3.12 -3.77
CA ILE A 35 -6.35 4.32 -3.14
C ILE A 35 -5.93 4.40 -1.67
N LEU A 36 -6.02 3.28 -0.95
CA LEU A 36 -5.69 3.26 0.47
C LEU A 36 -4.19 3.48 0.73
N VAL A 37 -3.32 2.91 -0.09
CA VAL A 37 -1.86 3.11 -0.01
C VAL A 37 -1.48 4.57 -0.29
N VAL A 38 -2.13 5.20 -1.26
CA VAL A 38 -1.93 6.62 -1.62
C VAL A 38 -2.46 7.53 -0.51
N ALA A 39 -3.69 7.32 -0.04
CA ALA A 39 -4.29 8.09 1.05
C ALA A 39 -3.48 7.97 2.35
N ASP A 40 -3.04 6.76 2.69
CA ASP A 40 -2.12 6.50 3.81
C ASP A 40 -0.79 7.26 3.66
N TYR A 41 -0.29 7.43 2.43
CA TYR A 41 0.96 8.17 2.22
C TYR A 41 0.78 9.66 2.46
N ILE A 42 -0.28 10.22 1.87
CA ILE A 42 -0.62 11.64 1.99
C ILE A 42 -0.87 11.96 3.47
N THR A 43 -1.67 11.14 4.16
CA THR A 43 -1.94 11.33 5.60
C THR A 43 -0.68 11.20 6.46
N GLY A 44 0.20 10.25 6.16
CA GLY A 44 1.49 10.13 6.86
C GLY A 44 2.40 11.35 6.64
N ILE A 45 2.43 11.91 5.44
CA ILE A 45 3.15 13.16 5.16
C ILE A 45 2.52 14.32 5.93
N MET A 46 1.19 14.44 5.96
CA MET A 46 0.50 15.49 6.73
C MET A 46 0.87 15.41 8.22
N CYS A 47 0.88 14.21 8.82
CA CYS A 47 1.34 14.02 10.19
C CYS A 47 2.79 14.51 10.37
N ALA A 48 3.71 14.07 9.52
CA ALA A 48 5.13 14.46 9.62
C ALA A 48 5.36 15.97 9.48
N ILE A 49 4.53 16.67 8.68
CA ILE A 49 4.57 18.13 8.56
C ILE A 49 4.07 18.80 9.85
N VAL A 50 2.95 18.32 10.41
CA VAL A 50 2.37 18.85 11.66
C VAL A 50 3.34 18.65 12.83
N ASP A 51 3.96 17.48 12.90
CA ASP A 51 4.92 17.11 13.94
C ASP A 51 6.31 17.77 13.72
N LYS A 52 6.52 18.42 12.56
CA LYS A 52 7.80 19.02 12.13
C LYS A 52 8.96 18.01 12.04
N GLU A 53 8.64 16.74 11.82
CA GLU A 53 9.60 15.63 11.71
C GLU A 53 9.79 15.15 10.25
N LEU A 54 9.62 16.05 9.29
CA LEU A 54 9.73 15.70 7.88
C LEU A 54 11.18 15.34 7.52
N SER A 55 11.47 14.04 7.48
CA SER A 55 12.74 13.50 7.01
C SER A 55 12.54 12.70 5.72
N SER A 56 13.35 13.03 4.71
CA SER A 56 13.38 12.31 3.44
C SER A 56 13.77 10.84 3.62
N GLU A 57 14.62 10.50 4.59
CA GLU A 57 15.00 9.11 4.87
C GLU A 57 13.80 8.28 5.33
N ILE A 58 12.97 8.85 6.22
CA ILE A 58 11.72 8.23 6.69
C ILE A 58 10.74 8.09 5.52
N GLY A 59 10.62 9.12 4.68
CA GLY A 59 9.80 9.12 3.47
C GLY A 59 10.18 8.02 2.48
N TYR A 60 11.47 7.90 2.17
CA TYR A 60 11.98 6.85 1.27
C TYR A 60 11.69 5.46 1.82
N ARG A 61 11.98 5.22 3.11
CA ARG A 61 11.66 3.94 3.76
C ARG A 61 10.17 3.63 3.69
N GLY A 62 9.32 4.64 3.81
CA GLY A 62 7.87 4.54 3.63
C GLY A 62 7.47 4.09 2.22
N ILE A 63 8.09 4.66 1.18
CA ILE A 63 7.84 4.29 -0.22
C ILE A 63 8.29 2.85 -0.49
N PHE A 64 9.49 2.46 -0.04
CA PHE A 64 9.98 1.08 -0.21
C PHE A 64 9.00 0.04 0.36
N LYS A 65 8.47 0.29 1.56
CA LYS A 65 7.45 -0.58 2.17
C LYS A 65 6.19 -0.69 1.29
N LYS A 66 5.78 0.40 0.63
CA LYS A 66 4.60 0.41 -0.25
C LYS A 66 4.85 -0.31 -1.57
N VAL A 67 6.04 -0.21 -2.14
CA VAL A 67 6.44 -0.98 -3.32
C VAL A 67 6.44 -2.48 -3.01
N LEU A 68 6.94 -2.89 -1.84
CA LEU A 68 6.91 -4.30 -1.40
C LEU A 68 5.51 -4.89 -1.33
N ILE A 69 4.50 -4.09 -0.95
CA ILE A 69 3.09 -4.53 -0.94
C ILE A 69 2.67 -5.00 -2.34
N PHE A 70 2.94 -4.19 -3.38
CA PHE A 70 2.56 -4.54 -4.75
C PHE A 70 3.37 -5.71 -5.30
N ILE A 71 4.64 -5.83 -4.90
CA ILE A 71 5.44 -7.02 -5.23
C ILE A 71 4.79 -8.28 -4.65
N LEU A 72 4.37 -8.25 -3.39
CA LEU A 72 3.71 -9.41 -2.75
C LEU A 72 2.35 -9.73 -3.37
N VAL A 73 1.58 -8.72 -3.79
CA VAL A 73 0.33 -8.94 -4.55
C VAL A 73 0.62 -9.67 -5.86
N GLY A 74 1.64 -9.24 -6.62
CA GLY A 74 2.00 -9.90 -7.87
C GLY A 74 2.59 -11.30 -7.67
N VAL A 75 3.34 -11.54 -6.59
CA VAL A 75 3.76 -12.90 -6.21
C VAL A 75 2.54 -13.77 -5.90
N GLY A 76 1.57 -13.27 -5.13
CA GLY A 76 0.31 -13.99 -4.87
C GLY A 76 -0.43 -14.32 -6.16
N HIS A 77 -0.51 -13.38 -7.10
CA HIS A 77 -1.07 -13.61 -8.42
C HIS A 77 -0.33 -14.70 -9.21
N MET A 78 1.00 -14.67 -9.19
CA MET A 78 1.83 -15.65 -9.91
C MET A 78 1.64 -17.06 -9.35
N ILE A 79 1.52 -17.20 -8.03
CA ILE A 79 1.24 -18.48 -7.37
C ILE A 79 -0.16 -18.97 -7.75
N ASP A 80 -1.18 -18.11 -7.65
CA ASP A 80 -2.56 -18.48 -8.02
C ASP A 80 -2.61 -19.01 -9.46
N THR A 81 -1.97 -18.29 -10.39
CA THR A 81 -2.04 -18.60 -11.82
C THR A 81 -1.17 -19.78 -12.26
N HIS A 82 0.04 -19.92 -11.71
CA HIS A 82 1.02 -20.90 -12.21
C HIS A 82 1.18 -22.14 -11.32
N LEU A 83 0.82 -22.06 -10.03
CA LEU A 83 0.99 -23.18 -9.10
C LEU A 83 -0.36 -23.79 -8.69
N ILE A 84 -1.36 -22.97 -8.40
CA ILE A 84 -2.69 -23.44 -7.99
C ILE A 84 -3.54 -23.75 -9.22
N GLY A 85 -3.45 -22.91 -10.25
CA GLY A 85 -4.10 -23.13 -11.54
C GLY A 85 -5.59 -22.80 -11.57
N ASP A 86 -6.15 -22.26 -10.48
CA ASP A 86 -7.54 -21.77 -10.45
C ASP A 86 -7.71 -20.63 -9.42
N GLY A 87 -8.49 -19.63 -9.81
CA GLY A 87 -8.89 -18.49 -8.97
C GLY A 87 -7.83 -17.42 -8.74
N SER A 88 -8.12 -16.56 -7.77
CA SER A 88 -7.27 -15.43 -7.35
C SER A 88 -7.18 -15.35 -5.83
N VAL A 89 -7.24 -16.50 -5.15
CA VAL A 89 -7.46 -16.58 -3.70
C VAL A 89 -6.29 -15.96 -2.94
N LEU A 90 -5.03 -16.31 -3.27
CA LEU A 90 -3.88 -15.76 -2.56
C LEU A 90 -3.68 -14.29 -2.88
N ARG A 91 -3.77 -13.89 -4.15
CA ARG A 91 -3.73 -12.48 -4.56
C ARG A 91 -4.74 -11.66 -3.77
N THR A 92 -5.98 -12.15 -3.69
CA THR A 92 -7.08 -11.45 -2.99
C THR A 92 -6.82 -11.41 -1.48
N ALA A 93 -6.36 -12.51 -0.88
CA ALA A 93 -6.01 -12.56 0.54
C ALA A 93 -4.89 -11.56 0.89
N VAL A 94 -3.83 -11.50 0.08
CA VAL A 94 -2.74 -10.53 0.25
C VAL A 94 -3.25 -9.10 0.11
N ILE A 95 -4.11 -8.82 -0.88
CA ILE A 95 -4.74 -7.51 -1.04
C ILE A 95 -5.54 -7.14 0.21
N PHE A 96 -6.42 -8.01 0.69
CA PHE A 96 -7.23 -7.74 1.88
C PHE A 96 -6.37 -7.54 3.12
N PHE A 97 -5.33 -8.34 3.31
CA PHE A 97 -4.38 -8.17 4.41
C PHE A 97 -3.77 -6.76 4.37
N TYR A 98 -3.25 -6.32 3.23
CA TYR A 98 -2.65 -4.99 3.14
C TYR A 98 -3.67 -3.85 3.15
N CYS A 99 -4.89 -4.06 2.67
CA CYS A 99 -5.99 -3.13 2.86
C CYS A 99 -6.26 -2.93 4.37
N SER A 100 -6.34 -4.00 5.16
CA SER A 100 -6.52 -3.88 6.61
C SER A 100 -5.34 -3.14 7.27
N ASN A 101 -4.10 -3.49 6.93
CA ASN A 101 -2.91 -2.81 7.46
C ASN A 101 -2.88 -1.31 7.12
N LYS A 102 -3.22 -0.95 5.89
CA LYS A 102 -3.24 0.45 5.44
C LYS A 102 -4.43 1.22 6.00
N GLY A 103 -5.57 0.56 6.18
CA GLY A 103 -6.73 1.13 6.85
C GLY A 103 -6.44 1.47 8.31
N ILE A 104 -5.77 0.57 9.04
CA ILE A 104 -5.30 0.79 10.41
C ILE A 104 -4.36 2.00 10.48
N SER A 105 -3.31 2.01 9.65
CA SER A 105 -2.35 3.11 9.59
C SER A 105 -3.00 4.46 9.25
N MET A 106 -3.98 4.47 8.34
CA MET A 106 -4.74 5.67 7.99
C MET A 106 -5.61 6.17 9.16
N LEU A 107 -6.25 5.27 9.92
CA LEU A 107 -7.01 5.63 11.11
C LEU A 107 -6.11 6.22 12.21
N GLU A 108 -4.91 5.65 12.39
CA GLU A 108 -3.92 6.22 13.31
C GLU A 108 -3.50 7.63 12.90
N ASN A 109 -3.19 7.85 11.61
CA ASN A 109 -2.85 9.17 11.09
C ASN A 109 -4.02 10.16 11.25
N ALA A 110 -5.25 9.74 10.95
CA ALA A 110 -6.44 10.57 11.15
C ALA A 110 -6.59 10.98 12.62
N SER A 111 -6.41 10.05 13.57
CA SER A 111 -6.45 10.35 15.00
C SER A 111 -5.35 11.34 15.40
N ARG A 112 -4.14 11.20 14.86
CA ARG A 112 -3.02 12.13 15.13
C ARG A 112 -3.28 13.53 14.61
N LEU A 113 -3.93 13.64 13.45
CA LEU A 113 -4.35 14.90 12.84
C LEU A 113 -5.58 15.53 13.52
N GLY A 114 -6.11 14.93 14.59
CA GLY A 114 -7.19 15.50 15.40
C GLY A 114 -8.60 15.16 14.93
N LEU A 115 -8.78 14.20 14.02
CA LEU A 115 -10.12 13.69 13.70
C LEU A 115 -10.67 12.89 14.89
N PRO A 116 -11.90 13.18 15.35
CA PRO A 116 -12.48 12.48 16.49
C PRO A 116 -12.81 11.04 16.11
N ILE A 117 -12.03 10.09 16.67
CA ILE A 117 -12.26 8.65 16.52
C ILE A 117 -12.83 8.10 17.82
N PRO A 118 -13.88 7.25 17.79
CA PRO A 118 -14.42 6.62 18.99
C PRO A 118 -13.34 5.93 19.83
N GLU A 119 -13.35 6.14 21.14
CA GLU A 119 -12.35 5.60 22.08
C GLU A 119 -12.21 4.07 22.00
N LYS A 120 -13.29 3.34 21.72
CA LYS A 120 -13.24 1.89 21.50
C LYS A 120 -12.33 1.50 20.34
N LEU A 121 -12.39 2.24 19.22
CA LEU A 121 -11.52 1.99 18.06
C LEU A 121 -10.08 2.37 18.38
N LYS A 122 -9.85 3.50 19.05
CA LYS A 122 -8.52 3.94 19.48
C LYS A 122 -7.83 2.90 20.38
N ASN A 123 -8.57 2.32 21.33
CA ASN A 123 -8.07 1.27 22.21
C ASN A 123 -7.72 -0.02 21.45
N VAL A 124 -8.51 -0.40 20.45
CA VAL A 124 -8.20 -1.56 19.60
C VAL A 124 -6.93 -1.31 18.78
N LEU A 125 -6.80 -0.13 18.16
CA LEU A 125 -5.60 0.24 17.40
C LEU A 125 -4.34 0.23 18.29
N ALA A 126 -4.42 0.80 19.50
CA ALA A 126 -3.32 0.81 20.45
C ALA A 126 -2.88 -0.61 20.89
N GLN A 127 -3.83 -1.54 21.06
CA GLN A 127 -3.52 -2.94 21.38
C GLN A 127 -2.82 -3.67 20.22
N LEU A 128 -3.20 -3.37 18.97
CA LEU A 128 -2.54 -3.93 17.79
C LEU A 128 -1.10 -3.42 17.68
N HIS A 129 -0.87 -2.14 17.98
CA HIS A 129 0.47 -1.54 17.99
C HIS A 129 1.37 -2.18 19.05
N ASN A 130 0.87 -2.37 20.27
CA ASN A 130 1.66 -2.96 21.37
C ASN A 130 1.95 -4.46 21.19
N LYS A 131 1.15 -5.20 20.42
CA LYS A 131 1.42 -6.62 20.12
C LYS A 131 2.48 -6.83 19.03
N GLY A 132 2.66 -5.87 18.11
CA GLY A 132 3.66 -5.96 17.05
C GLY A 132 5.11 -5.59 17.45
N GLY A 133 5.31 -5.05 18.67
CA GLY A 133 6.61 -4.60 19.16
C GLY A 133 7.33 -5.57 20.12
N ASN A 134 6.72 -6.71 20.46
CA ASN A 134 7.23 -7.64 21.48
C ASN A 134 7.68 -9.00 20.91
N GLU A 135 8.18 -9.03 19.68
CA GLU A 135 8.93 -10.15 19.15
C GLU A 135 10.36 -9.67 18.85
N SER A 136 11.22 -9.78 19.87
CA SER A 136 12.69 -9.74 19.78
C SER A 136 13.22 -11.16 19.75
#